data_AF-A0A1Y2EZM1-F1
#
_entry.id   AF-A0A1Y2EZM1-F1
#
_cell.length_a   1.000
_cell.length_b   1.000
_cell.length_c   1.000
_cell.angle_alpha   90.00
_cell.angle_beta   90.00
_cell.angle_gamma   90.00
#
_symmetry.space_group_name_H-M   'P 1'
#
loop_
_entity.id
_entity.type
_entity.pdbx_description
1 polymer ?
#
loop_
_entity_poly.entity_id
_entity_poly.type
_entity_poly.pdbx_seq_one_letter_code
_entity_poly.pdbx_strand_id
1 'polypeptide(L)'
;MKLFINALTFLVFLSSVYSYYIPNGIIKRKENNSTENDNSIKNNSSESDSDKPNIFANQLNFYSYFNSTKPPKPGDAFFRICTIKSGEVICDIIYEDETNGGSSCTDTINKECPLSTNFNEKSINSYCSTKFNTEKCKKIYTEGFSTVPECKNKNQKYLDILYENNIKKYTHNAIICTKDDDGNVCPYASFNFLRKDGQVNNAAFWKFINESCKSKSCMDIIPTVLEKEKEQFNDVEIKQLKEAVNFFKTNQCTNDSIIQIHYKYSNMIICLFAVLLFAIF
;
A
#
# COMPACT_ATOMS: atom_id res chain seq x y z
N MET A 1 18.75 37.35 -31.18
CA MET A 1 18.12 37.36 -29.82
C MET A 1 16.60 37.21 -29.86
N LYS A 2 15.83 38.08 -30.55
CA LYS A 2 14.35 37.94 -30.65
C LYS A 2 13.86 36.63 -31.30
N LEU A 3 14.56 36.16 -32.35
CA LEU A 3 14.27 34.87 -32.99
C LEU A 3 14.50 33.67 -32.06
N PHE A 4 15.46 33.78 -31.14
CA PHE A 4 15.83 32.71 -30.22
C PHE A 4 14.79 32.52 -29.11
N ILE A 5 14.22 33.63 -28.62
CA ILE A 5 13.18 33.61 -27.58
C ILE A 5 11.87 33.00 -28.12
N ASN A 6 11.52 33.28 -29.38
CA ASN A 6 10.32 32.73 -30.02
C ASN A 6 10.45 31.23 -30.33
N ALA A 7 11.64 30.76 -30.71
CA ALA A 7 11.89 29.33 -30.92
C ALA A 7 11.82 28.54 -29.60
N LEU A 8 12.35 29.11 -28.51
CA LEU A 8 12.31 28.47 -27.19
C LEU A 8 10.89 28.35 -26.64
N THR A 9 10.04 29.36 -26.85
CA THR A 9 8.63 29.32 -26.43
C THR A 9 7.83 28.30 -27.25
N PHE A 10 8.10 28.14 -28.55
CA PHE A 10 7.41 27.16 -29.39
C PHE A 10 7.74 25.70 -29.02
N LEU A 11 8.99 25.43 -28.61
CA LEU A 11 9.43 24.11 -28.14
C LEU A 11 8.78 23.70 -26.82
N VAL A 12 8.52 24.65 -25.91
CA VAL A 12 7.79 24.40 -24.66
C VAL A 12 6.31 24.05 -24.92
N PHE A 13 5.72 24.62 -25.98
CA PHE A 13 4.34 24.27 -26.37
C PHE A 13 4.24 22.89 -27.02
N LEU A 14 5.19 22.50 -27.89
CA LEU A 14 5.15 21.21 -28.58
C LEU A 14 5.36 20.01 -27.65
N SER A 15 6.17 20.14 -26.59
CA SER A 15 6.35 19.06 -25.60
C SER A 15 5.09 18.76 -24.80
N SER A 16 4.18 19.74 -24.66
CA SER A 16 2.90 19.54 -23.95
C SER A 16 1.84 18.78 -24.75
N VAL A 17 1.96 18.72 -26.08
CA VAL A 17 0.96 18.10 -26.97
C VAL A 17 1.27 16.61 -27.24
N TYR A 18 2.53 16.19 -27.16
CA TYR A 18 2.95 14.83 -27.53
C TYR A 18 2.69 13.73 -26.47
N SER A 19 2.17 14.07 -25.28
CA SER A 19 1.81 13.06 -24.26
C SER A 19 0.47 12.35 -24.51
N TYR A 20 -0.19 12.59 -25.65
CA TYR A 20 -1.54 12.09 -25.94
C TYR A 20 -1.63 11.46 -27.34
N TYR A 21 -0.90 10.39 -27.64
CA TYR A 21 -1.33 9.37 -28.62
C TYR A 21 -0.32 8.21 -28.70
N ILE A 22 -0.67 7.04 -28.14
CA ILE A 22 -0.09 5.77 -28.58
C ILE A 22 -1.25 4.83 -28.91
N PRO A 23 -1.38 4.35 -30.17
CA PRO A 23 -2.48 3.48 -30.56
C PRO A 23 -2.24 2.04 -30.07
N ASN A 24 -3.24 1.51 -29.36
CA ASN A 24 -3.30 0.11 -28.94
C ASN A 24 -3.45 -0.81 -30.17
N GLY A 25 -2.37 -1.48 -30.56
CA GLY A 25 -2.35 -2.36 -31.73
C GLY A 25 -1.51 -3.62 -31.52
N ILE A 26 -2.19 -4.71 -31.17
CA ILE A 26 -1.92 -6.10 -31.58
C ILE A 26 -0.68 -6.78 -30.98
N ILE A 27 -0.91 -7.63 -29.97
CA ILE A 27 -0.14 -8.87 -29.78
C ILE A 27 -1.11 -10.04 -29.70
N LYS A 28 -1.21 -10.80 -30.80
CA LYS A 28 -1.78 -12.15 -30.80
C LYS A 28 -0.77 -13.08 -30.14
N ARG A 29 -1.09 -13.65 -28.98
CA ARG A 29 -0.26 -14.66 -28.32
C ARG A 29 -0.66 -16.05 -28.82
N LYS A 30 0.32 -16.81 -29.31
CA LYS A 30 0.21 -18.24 -29.59
C LYS A 30 0.01 -19.00 -28.27
N GLU A 31 -1.05 -19.79 -28.20
CA GLU A 31 -1.23 -20.81 -27.17
C GLU A 31 -0.30 -22.00 -27.48
N ASN A 32 0.54 -22.36 -26.52
CA ASN A 32 1.23 -23.65 -26.53
C ASN A 32 0.60 -24.51 -25.42
N ASN A 33 -0.02 -25.61 -25.86
CA ASN A 33 -0.49 -26.69 -25.03
C ASN A 33 0.69 -27.40 -24.35
N SER A 34 0.61 -27.57 -23.03
CA SER A 34 1.39 -28.56 -22.30
C SER A 34 0.46 -29.34 -21.40
N THR A 35 0.24 -30.59 -21.80
CA THR A 35 -0.28 -31.71 -21.01
C THR A 35 0.77 -32.19 -19.98
N GLU A 36 0.30 -33.04 -19.06
CA GLU A 36 0.99 -33.75 -17.96
C GLU A 36 1.10 -32.99 -16.63
N ASN A 37 0.90 -33.59 -15.46
CA ASN A 37 0.48 -34.94 -15.08
C ASN A 37 -0.06 -34.84 -13.64
N ASP A 38 -1.17 -35.51 -13.37
CA ASP A 38 -1.72 -35.69 -12.02
C ASP A 38 -0.77 -36.57 -11.19
N ASN A 39 -0.40 -36.10 -10.01
CA ASN A 39 0.04 -36.99 -8.94
C ASN A 39 -0.48 -36.49 -7.59
N SER A 40 -1.39 -37.31 -7.05
CA SER A 40 -2.01 -37.21 -5.74
C SER A 40 -0.97 -37.23 -4.62
N ILE A 41 -0.96 -36.21 -3.76
CA ILE A 41 -0.27 -36.25 -2.46
C ILE A 41 -1.33 -36.26 -1.36
N LYS A 42 -1.28 -37.32 -0.57
CA LYS A 42 -2.12 -37.61 0.59
C LYS A 42 -1.86 -36.59 1.70
N ASN A 43 -2.94 -36.02 2.22
CA ASN A 43 -2.95 -35.17 3.41
C ASN A 43 -2.67 -36.01 4.66
N ASN A 44 -1.59 -35.69 5.37
CA ASN A 44 -1.40 -36.07 6.76
C ASN A 44 -1.71 -34.86 7.64
N SER A 45 -2.68 -35.06 8.52
CA SER A 45 -3.06 -34.18 9.62
C SER A 45 -1.93 -34.06 10.64
N SER A 46 -1.57 -32.84 11.00
CA SER A 46 -0.76 -32.54 12.18
C SER A 46 -1.40 -31.40 12.98
N GLU A 47 -1.79 -31.77 14.19
CA GLU A 47 -1.79 -31.05 15.46
C GLU A 47 -1.84 -29.51 15.46
N SER A 48 -2.88 -29.02 16.12
CA SER A 48 -3.12 -27.62 16.46
C SER A 48 -2.25 -27.20 17.64
N ASP A 49 -1.26 -26.34 17.39
CA ASP A 49 -0.64 -25.50 18.41
C ASP A 49 -1.52 -24.27 18.67
N SER A 50 -2.39 -24.39 19.67
CA SER A 50 -3.14 -23.28 20.24
C SER A 50 -2.30 -22.64 21.35
N ASP A 51 -1.54 -21.59 21.03
CA ASP A 51 -1.13 -20.55 21.99
C ASP A 51 -0.38 -19.41 21.28
N LYS A 52 -1.14 -18.59 20.54
CA LYS A 52 -0.72 -17.22 20.22
C LYS A 52 -1.90 -16.28 20.47
N PRO A 53 -1.76 -15.26 21.34
CA PRO A 53 -2.82 -14.28 21.55
C PRO A 53 -3.04 -13.51 20.25
N ASN A 54 -4.21 -13.72 19.66
CA ASN A 54 -4.66 -13.05 18.45
C ASN A 54 -5.02 -11.59 18.80
N ILE A 55 -4.09 -10.67 18.61
CA ILE A 55 -4.32 -9.21 18.74
C ILE A 55 -4.97 -8.69 17.45
N PHE A 56 -6.13 -9.26 17.11
CA PHE A 56 -7.03 -8.72 16.08
C PHE A 56 -8.47 -9.03 16.46
N ALA A 57 -8.98 -8.29 17.43
CA ALA A 57 -10.40 -8.21 17.73
C ALA A 57 -10.74 -6.77 18.12
N ASN A 58 -10.80 -5.86 17.14
CA ASN A 58 -11.41 -4.56 17.33
C ASN A 58 -12.88 -4.65 16.90
N GLN A 59 -13.73 -4.86 17.92
CA GLN A 59 -15.20 -4.84 18.01
C GLN A 59 -15.75 -6.12 18.66
N LEU A 60 -15.38 -6.35 19.93
CA LEU A 60 -16.15 -7.24 20.80
C LEU A 60 -16.62 -6.43 22.02
N ASN A 61 -17.92 -6.18 22.06
CA ASN A 61 -18.63 -5.62 23.21
C ASN A 61 -18.58 -6.63 24.38
N PHE A 62 -17.51 -6.59 25.17
CA PHE A 62 -17.46 -7.27 26.47
C PHE A 62 -17.76 -6.28 27.59
N TYR A 63 -18.93 -6.42 28.22
CA TYR A 63 -19.23 -5.80 29.50
C TYR A 63 -18.36 -6.46 30.58
N SER A 64 -17.26 -5.81 30.97
CA SER A 64 -16.49 -6.18 32.16
C SER A 64 -16.35 -4.98 33.09
N TYR A 65 -16.21 -5.25 34.39
CA TYR A 65 -16.14 -4.25 35.45
C TYR A 65 -15.01 -3.24 35.20
N PHE A 66 -15.31 -1.96 35.38
CA PHE A 66 -14.39 -0.85 35.13
C PHE A 66 -13.73 -0.41 36.43
N ASN A 67 -12.39 -0.37 36.46
CA ASN A 67 -11.63 0.26 37.54
C ASN A 67 -11.31 1.75 37.24
N SER A 68 -11.92 2.35 36.23
CA SER A 68 -11.80 3.79 35.99
C SER A 68 -12.81 4.55 36.85
N THR A 69 -12.34 5.60 37.51
CA THR A 69 -13.17 6.50 38.34
C THR A 69 -14.15 7.35 37.51
N LYS A 70 -14.01 7.39 36.19
CA LYS A 70 -14.87 8.17 35.29
C LYS A 70 -15.25 7.33 34.05
N PRO A 71 -16.54 7.03 33.83
CA PRO A 71 -16.97 6.34 32.61
C PRO A 71 -16.78 7.25 31.38
N PRO A 72 -16.51 6.67 30.19
CA PRO A 72 -16.40 7.45 28.96
C PRO A 72 -17.69 8.19 28.63
N LYS A 73 -17.59 9.45 28.19
CA LYS A 73 -18.72 10.24 27.71
C LYS A 73 -18.81 10.19 26.18
N PRO A 74 -19.98 10.49 25.60
CA PRO A 74 -20.09 10.66 24.15
C PRO A 74 -19.10 11.72 23.65
N GLY A 75 -18.28 11.36 22.65
CA GLY A 75 -17.23 12.22 22.10
C GLY A 75 -15.84 12.01 22.73
N ASP A 76 -15.69 11.15 23.73
CA ASP A 76 -14.37 10.81 24.26
C ASP A 76 -13.68 9.77 23.37
N ALA A 77 -12.41 10.04 23.00
CA ALA A 77 -11.54 9.05 22.42
C ALA A 77 -10.74 8.35 23.53
N PHE A 78 -10.83 7.02 23.58
CA PHE A 78 -10.14 6.21 24.57
C PHE A 78 -9.77 4.82 24.04
N PHE A 79 -8.76 4.22 24.65
CA PHE A 79 -8.46 2.79 24.52
C PHE A 79 -8.81 2.06 25.81
N ARG A 80 -9.30 0.84 25.67
CA ARG A 80 -9.48 -0.10 26.77
C ARG A 80 -8.43 -1.19 26.66
N ILE A 81 -7.56 -1.30 27.65
CA ILE A 81 -6.52 -2.34 27.70
C ILE A 81 -6.86 -3.27 28.85
N CYS A 82 -7.07 -4.54 28.55
CA CYS A 82 -7.33 -5.57 29.55
C CYS A 82 -6.12 -6.50 29.69
N THR A 83 -5.74 -6.81 30.93
CA THR A 83 -4.66 -7.75 31.26
C THR A 83 -5.18 -8.79 32.24
N ILE A 84 -4.69 -10.02 32.17
CA ILE A 84 -5.03 -11.07 33.13
C ILE A 84 -3.97 -11.03 34.25
N LYS A 85 -4.39 -10.75 35.49
CA LYS A 85 -3.52 -10.82 36.67
C LYS A 85 -4.13 -11.78 37.67
N SER A 86 -3.39 -12.83 38.03
CA SER A 86 -3.84 -13.86 38.99
C SER A 86 -5.18 -14.51 38.61
N GLY A 87 -5.43 -14.71 37.30
CA GLY A 87 -6.68 -15.27 36.79
C GLY A 87 -7.85 -14.28 36.66
N GLU A 88 -7.67 -13.01 37.06
CA GLU A 88 -8.68 -11.96 36.93
C GLU A 88 -8.38 -11.03 35.74
N VAL A 89 -9.40 -10.64 34.98
CA VAL A 89 -9.29 -9.67 33.88
C VAL A 89 -9.41 -8.25 34.44
N ILE A 90 -8.31 -7.50 34.42
CA ILE A 90 -8.25 -6.10 34.86
C ILE A 90 -8.15 -5.21 33.62
N CYS A 91 -9.11 -4.30 33.45
CA CYS A 91 -9.14 -3.38 32.32
C CYS A 91 -8.88 -1.92 32.75
N ASP A 92 -7.91 -1.30 32.10
CA ASP A 92 -7.61 0.13 32.20
C ASP A 92 -8.22 0.88 31.02
N ILE A 93 -8.70 2.11 31.28
CA ILE A 93 -9.11 3.05 30.23
C ILE A 93 -8.04 4.12 30.11
N ILE A 94 -7.59 4.37 28.88
CA ILE A 94 -6.61 5.39 28.55
C ILE A 94 -7.29 6.40 27.63
N TYR A 95 -7.49 7.61 28.12
CA TYR A 95 -8.11 8.71 27.35
C TYR A 95 -7.08 9.49 26.54
N GLU A 96 -7.51 10.08 25.42
CA GLU A 96 -6.70 11.06 24.67
C GLU A 96 -6.33 12.27 25.55
N ASP A 97 -7.30 12.76 26.33
CA ASP A 97 -7.15 13.85 27.29
C ASP A 97 -7.57 13.37 28.69
N GLU A 98 -6.62 13.34 29.62
CA GLU A 98 -6.82 12.82 30.97
C GLU A 98 -7.79 13.68 31.81
N THR A 99 -7.90 14.98 31.50
CA THR A 99 -8.68 15.91 32.33
C THR A 99 -10.15 15.88 31.92
N ASN A 100 -10.40 16.08 30.63
CA ASN A 100 -11.75 16.35 30.14
C ASN A 100 -12.36 15.19 29.36
N GLY A 101 -11.56 14.22 28.93
CA GLY A 101 -11.93 13.44 27.76
C GLY A 101 -11.87 14.30 26.49
N GLY A 102 -12.25 13.73 25.36
CA GLY A 102 -12.18 14.38 24.05
C GLY A 102 -11.52 13.53 22.97
N SER A 103 -11.68 13.97 21.72
CA SER A 103 -11.27 13.26 20.51
C SER A 103 -10.57 14.15 19.49
N SER A 104 -10.21 15.39 19.86
CA SER A 104 -9.72 16.41 18.94
C SER A 104 -8.52 15.97 18.09
N CYS A 105 -7.52 15.30 18.68
CA CYS A 105 -6.35 14.82 17.96
C CYS A 105 -6.76 13.66 17.03
N THR A 106 -7.52 12.71 17.56
CA THR A 106 -7.98 11.53 16.81
C THR A 106 -8.85 11.93 15.62
N ASP A 107 -9.78 12.86 15.80
CA ASP A 107 -10.66 13.38 14.76
C ASP A 107 -9.88 14.12 13.68
N THR A 108 -8.90 14.94 14.07
CA THR A 108 -8.02 15.61 13.11
C THR A 108 -7.18 14.61 12.32
N ILE A 109 -6.56 13.61 12.96
CA ILE A 109 -5.81 12.55 12.26
C ILE A 109 -6.72 11.82 11.27
N ASN A 110 -7.91 11.39 11.70
CA ASN A 110 -8.85 10.67 10.83
C ASN A 110 -9.35 11.54 9.67
N LYS A 111 -9.49 12.84 9.88
CA LYS A 111 -9.89 13.81 8.85
C LYS A 111 -8.77 14.05 7.83
N GLU A 112 -7.54 14.21 8.31
CA GLU A 112 -6.38 14.54 7.47
C GLU A 112 -5.77 13.32 6.77
N CYS A 113 -5.82 12.16 7.41
CA CYS A 113 -5.45 10.88 6.83
C CYS A 113 -6.54 9.81 7.11
N PRO A 114 -7.61 9.79 6.29
CA PRO A 114 -8.63 8.77 6.44
C PRO A 114 -8.11 7.41 5.94
N LEU A 115 -7.68 6.55 6.87
CA LEU A 115 -7.20 5.20 6.61
C LEU A 115 -8.38 4.22 6.39
N SER A 116 -9.07 4.40 5.27
CA SER A 116 -10.17 3.51 4.87
C SER A 116 -9.62 2.15 4.45
N THR A 117 -10.35 1.08 4.75
CA THR A 117 -10.15 -0.26 4.18
C THR A 117 -11.27 -0.64 3.20
N ASN A 118 -12.25 0.26 3.03
CA ASN A 118 -13.50 0.04 2.30
C ASN A 118 -13.42 0.70 0.93
N PHE A 119 -12.50 0.23 0.11
CA PHE A 119 -12.39 0.61 -1.30
C PHE A 119 -12.38 -0.65 -2.16
N ASN A 120 -12.78 -0.51 -3.42
CA ASN A 120 -12.75 -1.57 -4.42
C ASN A 120 -11.87 -1.15 -5.61
N GLU A 121 -11.74 -2.04 -6.60
CA GLU A 121 -10.94 -1.80 -7.80
C GLU A 121 -11.33 -0.51 -8.54
N LYS A 122 -12.61 -0.09 -8.49
CA LYS A 122 -13.07 1.13 -9.17
C LYS A 122 -12.75 2.40 -8.37
N SER A 123 -12.73 2.32 -7.04
CA SER A 123 -12.55 3.49 -6.17
C SER A 123 -11.10 3.68 -5.72
N ILE A 124 -10.23 2.66 -5.86
CA ILE A 124 -8.87 2.70 -5.31
C ILE A 124 -8.05 3.86 -5.85
N ASN A 125 -8.09 4.12 -7.16
CA ASN A 125 -7.33 5.21 -7.78
C ASN A 125 -7.73 6.58 -7.22
N SER A 126 -9.03 6.81 -7.03
CA SER A 126 -9.56 8.04 -6.46
C SER A 126 -9.16 8.18 -4.98
N TYR A 127 -9.30 7.12 -4.20
CA TYR A 127 -8.90 7.10 -2.79
C TYR A 127 -7.40 7.40 -2.63
N CYS A 128 -6.55 6.66 -3.35
CA CYS A 128 -5.10 6.84 -3.28
C CYS A 128 -4.69 8.26 -3.64
N SER A 129 -5.28 8.84 -4.68
CA SER A 129 -4.87 10.16 -5.19
C SER A 129 -5.44 11.32 -4.38
N THR A 130 -6.66 11.20 -3.85
CA THR A 130 -7.38 12.33 -3.21
C THR A 130 -7.38 12.30 -1.69
N LYS A 131 -7.17 11.13 -1.08
CA LYS A 131 -7.29 10.94 0.37
C LYS A 131 -5.98 10.49 0.99
N PHE A 132 -5.37 9.43 0.48
CA PHE A 132 -4.22 8.80 1.10
C PHE A 132 -2.89 9.49 0.79
N ASN A 133 -2.56 9.73 -0.49
CA ASN A 133 -1.26 10.30 -0.89
C ASN A 133 -1.14 11.82 -0.68
N THR A 134 -1.92 12.39 0.23
CA THR A 134 -1.80 13.80 0.58
C THR A 134 -0.53 14.05 1.41
N GLU A 135 0.08 15.21 1.24
CA GLU A 135 1.28 15.58 2.01
C GLU A 135 1.01 15.60 3.52
N LYS A 136 -0.21 15.94 3.93
CA LYS A 136 -0.64 15.86 5.33
C LYS A 136 -0.61 14.44 5.87
N CYS A 137 -1.24 13.49 5.17
CA CYS A 137 -1.25 12.10 5.61
C CYS A 137 0.17 11.51 5.69
N LYS A 138 1.01 11.77 4.68
CA LYS A 138 2.41 11.31 4.71
C LYS A 138 3.14 11.84 5.94
N LYS A 139 3.08 13.15 6.19
CA LYS A 139 3.75 13.79 7.34
C LYS A 139 3.34 13.20 8.68
N ILE A 140 2.05 12.92 8.88
CA ILE A 140 1.53 12.31 10.11
C ILE A 140 2.25 10.99 10.43
N TYR A 141 2.57 10.18 9.42
CA TYR A 141 3.18 8.86 9.62
C TYR A 141 4.68 8.78 9.33
N THR A 142 5.29 9.81 8.72
CA THR A 142 6.75 9.90 8.55
C THR A 142 7.42 10.72 9.66
N GLU A 143 6.76 11.78 10.13
CA GLU A 143 7.28 12.70 11.15
C GLU A 143 6.59 12.51 12.52
N GLY A 144 5.46 11.80 12.55
CA GLY A 144 4.71 11.46 13.76
C GLY A 144 3.58 12.44 14.10
N PHE A 145 2.80 12.10 15.13
CA PHE A 145 1.60 12.86 15.52
C PHE A 145 1.91 14.25 16.11
N SER A 146 3.16 14.54 16.46
CA SER A 146 3.60 15.87 16.91
C SER A 146 3.42 16.96 15.83
N THR A 147 3.32 16.56 14.56
CA THR A 147 3.01 17.44 13.43
C THR A 147 1.57 17.95 13.44
N VAL A 148 0.66 17.28 14.15
CA VAL A 148 -0.74 17.66 14.30
C VAL A 148 -0.90 18.55 15.54
N PRO A 149 -1.26 19.85 15.40
CA PRO A 149 -1.36 20.76 16.53
C PRO A 149 -2.28 20.28 17.65
N GLU A 150 -3.41 19.65 17.31
CA GLU A 150 -4.41 19.12 18.23
C GLU A 150 -3.89 17.94 19.06
N CYS A 151 -2.83 17.28 18.61
CA CYS A 151 -2.16 16.20 19.33
C CYS A 151 -1.11 16.69 20.33
N LYS A 152 -0.79 17.99 20.34
CA LYS A 152 0.15 18.56 21.30
C LYS A 152 -0.43 18.48 22.72
N ASN A 153 0.41 18.06 23.67
CA ASN A 153 0.08 17.91 25.09
C ASN A 153 -1.05 16.91 25.38
N LYS A 154 -1.33 15.99 24.45
CA LYS A 154 -2.24 14.85 24.71
C LYS A 154 -1.52 13.73 25.45
N ASN A 155 -2.28 12.78 25.98
CA ASN A 155 -1.74 11.64 26.70
C ASN A 155 -0.79 10.85 25.80
N GLN A 156 0.51 10.83 26.12
CA GLN A 156 1.51 10.17 25.27
C GLN A 156 1.23 8.67 25.11
N LYS A 157 0.81 7.98 26.18
CA LYS A 157 0.47 6.55 26.12
C LYS A 157 -0.69 6.30 25.17
N TYR A 158 -1.69 7.18 25.15
CA TYR A 158 -2.79 7.12 24.18
C TYR A 158 -2.28 7.28 22.75
N LEU A 159 -1.45 8.30 22.50
CA LEU A 159 -0.90 8.59 21.18
C LEU A 159 -0.05 7.43 20.63
N ASP A 160 0.77 6.81 21.48
CA ASP A 160 1.59 5.66 21.10
C ASP A 160 0.71 4.48 20.64
N ILE A 161 -0.34 4.16 21.40
CA ILE A 161 -1.30 3.11 21.03
C ILE A 161 -2.04 3.45 19.73
N LEU A 162 -2.48 4.70 19.59
CA LEU A 162 -3.14 5.17 18.37
C LEU A 162 -2.20 5.08 17.16
N TYR A 163 -0.93 5.44 17.33
CA TYR A 163 0.08 5.37 16.28
C TYR A 163 0.33 3.93 15.86
N GLU A 164 0.59 3.03 16.81
CA GLU A 164 0.80 1.59 16.53
C GLU A 164 -0.41 0.95 15.81
N ASN A 165 -1.62 1.31 16.20
CA ASN A 165 -2.83 0.83 15.54
C ASN A 165 -2.97 1.37 14.11
N ASN A 166 -2.60 2.63 13.89
CA ASN A 166 -2.77 3.30 12.61
C ASN A 166 -1.60 3.05 11.64
N ILE A 167 -0.37 2.87 12.11
CA ILE A 167 0.79 2.67 11.23
C ILE A 167 0.68 1.38 10.43
N LYS A 168 0.06 0.33 11.00
CA LYS A 168 -0.26 -0.91 10.28
C LYS A 168 -1.22 -0.63 9.12
N LYS A 169 -2.31 0.11 9.38
CA LYS A 169 -3.28 0.51 8.36
C LYS A 169 -2.65 1.44 7.32
N TYR A 170 -1.83 2.39 7.73
CA TYR A 170 -1.11 3.28 6.83
C TYR A 170 -0.18 2.50 5.91
N THR A 171 0.60 1.57 6.47
CA THR A 171 1.50 0.70 5.70
C THR A 171 0.74 -0.14 4.68
N HIS A 172 -0.38 -0.74 5.08
CA HIS A 172 -1.28 -1.45 4.17
C HIS A 172 -1.76 -0.57 3.01
N ASN A 173 -2.23 0.63 3.33
CA ASN A 173 -2.68 1.59 2.33
C ASN A 173 -1.53 2.07 1.43
N ALA A 174 -0.32 2.23 1.97
CA ALA A 174 0.87 2.61 1.19
C ALA A 174 1.21 1.53 0.15
N ILE A 175 1.14 0.25 0.56
CA ILE A 175 1.31 -0.89 -0.33
C ILE A 175 0.26 -0.87 -1.44
N ILE A 176 -1.02 -0.77 -1.09
CA ILE A 176 -2.11 -0.81 -2.08
C ILE A 176 -2.08 0.42 -2.98
N CYS A 177 -1.69 1.59 -2.46
CA CYS A 177 -1.61 2.83 -3.23
C CYS A 177 -0.27 3.04 -3.95
N THR A 178 0.61 2.04 -3.97
CA THR A 178 1.83 2.09 -4.78
C THR A 178 1.43 2.14 -6.25
N LYS A 179 2.09 3.03 -6.99
CA LYS A 179 1.82 3.26 -8.42
C LYS A 179 2.97 2.77 -9.29
N ASP A 180 2.64 2.32 -10.48
CA ASP A 180 3.60 2.05 -11.55
C ASP A 180 4.14 3.35 -12.16
N ASP A 181 5.05 3.20 -13.12
CA ASP A 181 5.70 4.31 -13.82
C ASP A 181 4.72 5.14 -14.68
N ASP A 182 3.56 4.58 -15.01
CA ASP A 182 2.47 5.24 -15.75
C ASP A 182 1.46 5.94 -14.81
N GLY A 183 1.65 5.84 -13.49
CA GLY A 183 0.80 6.45 -12.47
C GLY A 183 -0.47 5.65 -12.13
N ASN A 184 -0.60 4.43 -12.63
CA ASN A 184 -1.67 3.50 -12.26
C ASN A 184 -1.29 2.75 -10.98
N VAL A 185 -2.29 2.33 -10.20
CA VAL A 185 -2.03 1.50 -9.02
C VAL A 185 -1.46 0.14 -9.46
N CYS A 186 -0.46 -0.35 -8.71
CA CYS A 186 0.22 -1.61 -9.02
C CYS A 186 -0.73 -2.81 -9.10
N PRO A 187 -0.49 -3.77 -10.01
CA PRO A 187 -1.35 -4.94 -10.19
C PRO A 187 -1.59 -5.75 -8.90
N TYR A 188 -0.65 -5.75 -7.96
CA TYR A 188 -0.81 -6.38 -6.65
C TYR A 188 -2.02 -5.87 -5.85
N ALA A 189 -2.41 -4.59 -6.00
CA ALA A 189 -3.61 -4.07 -5.35
C ALA A 189 -4.88 -4.81 -5.81
N SER A 190 -4.99 -5.11 -7.11
CA SER A 190 -6.09 -5.90 -7.67
C SER A 190 -6.09 -7.33 -7.13
N PHE A 191 -4.92 -7.94 -6.93
CA PHE A 191 -4.80 -9.23 -6.26
C PHE A 191 -5.37 -9.18 -4.82
N ASN A 192 -5.10 -8.10 -4.08
CA ASN A 192 -5.62 -7.94 -2.71
C ASN A 192 -7.16 -7.94 -2.67
N PHE A 193 -7.83 -7.34 -3.67
CA PHE A 193 -9.29 -7.38 -3.77
C PHE A 193 -9.81 -8.78 -4.03
N LEU A 194 -9.24 -9.49 -5.01
CA LEU A 194 -9.65 -10.87 -5.32
C LEU A 194 -9.45 -11.82 -4.13
N ARG A 195 -8.41 -11.58 -3.32
CA ARG A 195 -8.14 -12.34 -2.10
C ARG A 195 -9.26 -12.18 -1.08
N LYS A 196 -9.74 -10.96 -0.86
CA LYS A 196 -10.85 -10.68 0.07
C LYS A 196 -12.14 -11.38 -0.35
N ASP A 197 -12.35 -11.55 -1.66
CA ASP A 197 -13.51 -12.23 -2.21
C ASP A 197 -13.35 -13.76 -2.30
N GLY A 198 -12.21 -14.32 -1.85
CA GLY A 198 -11.92 -15.76 -1.90
C GLY A 198 -11.70 -16.31 -3.32
N GLN A 199 -11.44 -15.43 -4.30
CA GLN A 199 -11.32 -15.80 -5.72
C GLN A 199 -9.88 -16.04 -6.18
N VAL A 200 -8.95 -16.23 -5.24
CA VAL A 200 -7.54 -16.38 -5.56
C VAL A 200 -7.22 -17.83 -5.87
N ASN A 201 -6.79 -18.08 -7.11
CA ASN A 201 -6.04 -19.28 -7.47
C ASN A 201 -4.61 -18.91 -7.87
N ASN A 202 -3.74 -19.91 -7.94
CA ASN A 202 -2.32 -19.73 -8.26
C ASN A 202 -2.09 -19.03 -9.61
N ALA A 203 -2.93 -19.31 -10.61
CA ALA A 203 -2.82 -18.69 -11.93
C ALA A 203 -3.13 -17.18 -11.90
N ALA A 204 -4.16 -16.77 -11.13
CA ALA A 204 -4.50 -15.37 -10.93
C ALA A 204 -3.37 -14.64 -10.22
N PHE A 205 -2.80 -15.22 -9.15
CA PHE A 205 -1.63 -14.65 -8.45
C PHE A 205 -0.47 -14.37 -9.42
N TRP A 206 -0.03 -15.39 -10.16
CA TRP A 206 1.10 -15.25 -11.08
C TRP A 206 0.82 -14.29 -12.24
N LYS A 207 -0.44 -14.12 -12.65
CA LYS A 207 -0.81 -13.07 -13.61
C LYS A 207 -0.45 -11.67 -13.07
N PHE A 208 -0.81 -11.35 -11.82
CA PHE A 208 -0.50 -10.05 -11.22
C PHE A 208 1.00 -9.86 -10.96
N ILE A 209 1.70 -10.92 -10.54
CA ILE A 209 3.16 -10.88 -10.36
C ILE A 209 3.87 -10.59 -11.69
N ASN A 210 3.48 -11.28 -12.77
CA ASN A 210 4.05 -11.03 -14.10
C ASN A 210 3.76 -9.63 -14.63
N GLU A 211 2.55 -9.10 -14.39
CA GLU A 211 2.23 -7.72 -14.77
C GLU A 211 3.04 -6.70 -13.94
N SER A 212 3.30 -7.00 -12.67
CA SER A 212 4.12 -6.14 -11.79
C SER A 212 5.58 -6.04 -12.23
N CYS A 213 6.11 -7.04 -12.98
CA CYS A 213 7.46 -6.98 -13.56
C CYS A 213 7.70 -5.79 -14.49
N LYS A 214 6.61 -5.20 -15.03
CA LYS A 214 6.71 -4.06 -15.94
C LYS A 214 7.10 -2.75 -15.23
N SER A 215 7.03 -2.71 -13.90
CA SER A 215 7.34 -1.50 -13.13
C SER A 215 8.17 -1.81 -11.90
N LYS A 216 9.25 -1.03 -11.72
CA LYS A 216 10.18 -1.20 -10.61
C LYS A 216 9.51 -0.98 -9.25
N SER A 217 8.70 0.07 -9.12
CA SER A 217 7.97 0.36 -7.88
C SER A 217 7.04 -0.79 -7.48
N CYS A 218 6.38 -1.43 -8.46
CA CYS A 218 5.50 -2.57 -8.23
C CYS A 218 6.25 -3.86 -7.88
N MET A 219 7.50 -4.02 -8.32
CA MET A 219 8.34 -5.12 -7.85
C MET A 219 8.84 -4.88 -6.42
N ASP A 220 9.30 -3.66 -6.15
CA ASP A 220 9.94 -3.27 -4.89
C ASP A 220 8.97 -3.31 -3.70
N ILE A 221 7.65 -3.19 -3.93
CA ILE A 221 6.65 -3.23 -2.86
C ILE A 221 6.39 -4.64 -2.30
N ILE A 222 6.58 -5.72 -3.08
CA ILE A 222 6.28 -7.08 -2.63
C ILE A 222 7.20 -7.55 -1.48
N PRO A 223 8.53 -7.28 -1.49
CA PRO A 223 9.35 -7.47 -0.31
C PRO A 223 8.83 -6.74 0.94
N THR A 224 8.33 -5.50 0.78
CA THR A 224 7.74 -4.73 1.89
C THR A 224 6.47 -5.39 2.43
N VAL A 225 5.62 -5.94 1.57
CA VAL A 225 4.45 -6.74 1.98
C VAL A 225 4.88 -7.90 2.87
N LEU A 226 5.88 -8.68 2.43
CA LEU A 226 6.39 -9.81 3.21
C LEU A 226 6.99 -9.39 4.55
N GLU A 227 7.67 -8.25 4.60
CA GLU A 227 8.29 -7.79 5.84
C GLU A 227 7.25 -7.26 6.83
N LYS A 228 6.31 -6.44 6.35
CA LYS A 228 5.41 -5.65 7.19
C LYS A 228 4.04 -6.29 7.40
N GLU A 229 3.60 -7.17 6.51
CA GLU A 229 2.23 -7.72 6.53
C GLU A 229 2.16 -9.25 6.58
N LYS A 230 3.29 -9.97 6.74
CA LYS A 230 3.29 -11.45 6.77
C LYS A 230 2.23 -12.09 7.68
N GLU A 231 1.89 -11.44 8.79
CA GLU A 231 0.91 -11.93 9.76
C GLU A 231 -0.53 -11.97 9.21
N GLN A 232 -0.79 -11.25 8.10
CA GLN A 232 -2.08 -11.23 7.41
C GLN A 232 -2.21 -12.31 6.33
N PHE A 233 -1.19 -13.16 6.17
CA PHE A 233 -1.13 -14.18 5.13
C PHE A 233 -0.98 -15.57 5.76
N ASN A 234 -1.57 -16.58 5.12
CA ASN A 234 -1.30 -17.96 5.48
C ASN A 234 0.05 -18.43 4.89
N ASP A 235 0.54 -19.59 5.33
CA ASP A 235 1.85 -20.10 4.92
C ASP A 235 1.99 -20.33 3.40
N VAL A 236 0.88 -20.69 2.73
CA VAL A 236 0.84 -20.89 1.27
C VAL A 236 1.05 -19.55 0.55
N GLU A 237 0.36 -18.51 0.98
CA GLU A 237 0.49 -17.16 0.43
C GLU A 237 1.88 -16.57 0.70
N ILE A 238 2.42 -16.77 1.91
CA ILE A 238 3.78 -16.35 2.25
C ILE A 238 4.79 -17.06 1.33
N LYS A 239 4.60 -18.35 1.07
CA LYS A 239 5.45 -19.11 0.14
C LYS A 239 5.38 -18.53 -1.28
N GLN A 240 4.18 -18.27 -1.79
CA GLN A 240 3.96 -17.67 -3.10
C GLN A 240 4.61 -16.28 -3.23
N LEU A 241 4.47 -15.43 -2.21
CA LEU A 241 5.10 -14.11 -2.18
C LEU A 241 6.64 -14.22 -2.19
N LYS A 242 7.22 -15.19 -1.46
CA LYS A 242 8.67 -15.45 -1.49
C LYS A 242 9.14 -15.92 -2.86
N GLU A 243 8.37 -16.80 -3.50
CA GLU A 243 8.63 -17.22 -4.88
C GLU A 243 8.58 -16.05 -5.86
N ALA A 244 7.61 -15.14 -5.70
CA ALA A 244 7.51 -13.91 -6.50
C ALA A 244 8.75 -13.00 -6.30
N VAL A 245 9.22 -12.80 -5.07
CA VAL A 245 10.45 -12.01 -4.81
C VAL A 245 11.68 -12.64 -5.47
N ASN A 246 11.78 -13.96 -5.47
CA ASN A 246 12.88 -14.65 -6.18
C ASN A 246 12.73 -14.52 -7.69
N PHE A 247 11.51 -14.66 -8.21
CA PHE A 247 11.20 -14.48 -9.63
C PHE A 247 11.57 -13.08 -10.14
N PHE A 248 11.33 -12.02 -9.35
CA PHE A 248 11.72 -10.65 -9.69
C PHE A 248 13.22 -10.43 -9.85
N LYS A 249 14.05 -11.31 -9.29
CA LYS A 249 15.52 -11.28 -9.47
C LYS A 249 15.97 -12.02 -10.73
N THR A 250 15.09 -12.77 -11.37
CA THR A 250 15.43 -13.54 -12.57
C THR A 250 15.36 -12.66 -13.82
N ASN A 251 16.15 -13.05 -14.82
CA ASN A 251 16.07 -12.48 -16.15
C ASN A 251 14.67 -12.64 -16.78
N GLN A 252 13.79 -13.53 -16.33
CA GLN A 252 12.44 -13.62 -16.93
C GLN A 252 11.53 -12.43 -16.57
N CYS A 253 11.79 -11.78 -15.43
CA CYS A 253 11.09 -10.57 -15.01
C CYS A 253 11.88 -9.31 -15.40
N THR A 254 13.21 -9.40 -15.41
CA THR A 254 14.10 -8.26 -15.72
C THR A 254 14.54 -8.15 -17.19
N ASN A 255 14.49 -9.24 -17.97
CA ASN A 255 14.49 -9.24 -19.45
C ASN A 255 13.03 -9.33 -19.92
N ASP A 256 12.55 -8.68 -20.99
CA ASP A 256 13.21 -8.12 -22.16
C ASP A 256 12.28 -7.07 -22.81
N SER A 257 12.86 -6.12 -23.55
CA SER A 257 12.24 -5.11 -24.45
C SER A 257 11.69 -3.80 -23.85
N ILE A 258 10.84 -3.76 -22.82
CA ILE A 258 10.14 -2.49 -22.46
C ILE A 258 11.06 -1.47 -21.78
N ILE A 259 11.85 -1.87 -20.78
CA ILE A 259 12.76 -0.96 -20.05
C ILE A 259 13.93 -0.52 -20.95
N GLN A 260 14.44 -1.40 -21.81
CA GLN A 260 15.50 -1.03 -22.76
C GLN A 260 14.99 -0.10 -23.88
N ILE A 261 13.76 -0.25 -24.37
CA ILE A 261 13.18 0.65 -25.37
C ILE A 261 13.01 2.06 -24.78
N HIS A 262 12.48 2.19 -23.55
CA HIS A 262 12.28 3.50 -22.94
C HIS A 262 13.60 4.25 -22.72
N TYR A 263 14.65 3.56 -22.24
CA TYR A 263 15.97 4.15 -22.07
C TYR A 263 16.66 4.46 -23.40
N LYS A 264 16.53 3.60 -24.42
CA LYS A 264 17.09 3.89 -25.76
C LYS A 264 16.39 5.07 -26.42
N TYR A 265 15.07 5.15 -26.36
CA TYR A 265 14.32 6.25 -26.99
C TYR A 265 14.54 7.59 -26.31
N SER A 266 14.58 7.65 -24.97
CA SER A 266 14.91 8.90 -24.26
C SER A 266 16.31 9.40 -24.64
N ASN A 267 17.30 8.52 -24.69
CA ASN A 267 18.65 8.90 -25.11
C ASN A 267 18.72 9.30 -26.60
N MET A 268 17.95 8.65 -27.48
CA MET A 268 17.90 9.01 -28.90
C MET A 268 17.26 10.38 -29.11
N ILE A 269 16.18 10.68 -28.38
CA ILE A 269 15.49 11.98 -28.44
C ILE A 269 16.41 13.10 -27.94
N ILE A 270 17.12 12.89 -26.83
CA ILE A 270 18.09 13.86 -26.30
C ILE A 270 19.21 14.12 -27.32
N CYS A 271 19.76 13.07 -27.95
CA CYS A 271 20.77 13.23 -28.98
C CYS A 271 20.22 13.98 -30.22
N LEU A 272 18.99 13.70 -30.64
CA LEU A 272 18.35 14.39 -31.77
C LEU A 272 18.19 15.89 -31.48
N PHE A 273 17.75 16.25 -30.27
CA PHE A 273 17.65 17.64 -29.82
C PHE A 273 19.01 18.33 -29.74
N ALA A 274 20.05 17.63 -29.27
CA ALA A 274 21.40 18.17 -29.25
C ALA A 274 21.93 18.48 -30.67
N VAL A 275 21.72 17.57 -31.62
CA VAL A 275 22.13 17.79 -33.03
C VAL A 275 21.34 18.95 -33.66
N LEU A 276 20.04 19.03 -33.42
CA LEU A 276 19.22 20.15 -33.92
C LEU A 276 19.64 21.49 -33.32
N LEU A 277 20.00 21.53 -32.03
CA LEU A 277 20.53 22.74 -31.40
C LEU A 277 21.89 23.15 -32.02
N PHE A 278 22.79 22.20 -32.27
CA PHE A 278 24.08 22.47 -32.93
C PHE A 278 23.94 22.90 -34.40
N ALA A 279 22.90 22.49 -35.11
CA ALA A 279 22.67 22.91 -36.49
C ALA A 279 22.08 24.33 -36.61
N ILE A 280 21.48 24.85 -35.54
CA ILE A 280 20.84 26.18 -35.50
C ILE A 280 21.83 27.28 -35.04
N PHE A 281 22.89 26.90 -34.32
CA PHE A 281 23.95 27.81 -33.84
C PHE A 281 25.18 27.79 -34.74
#